data_AF-A0A943K8I4-F1
#
_entry.id   AF-A0A943K8I4-F1
#
_cell.length_a   1.000
_cell.length_b   1.000
_cell.length_c   1.000
_cell.angle_alpha   90.00
_cell.angle_beta   90.00
_cell.angle_gamma   90.00
#
_symmetry.space_group_name_H-M   'P 1'
#
loop_
_entity.id
_entity.type
_entity.pdbx_description
1 polymer ?
#
loop_
_entity_poly.entity_id
_entity_poly.type
_entity_poly.pdbx_seq_one_letter_code
_entity_poly.pdbx_strand_id
1 'polypeptide(L)'
;MQGFFIWFKAFFGNMLQGILQVFKGIFFGVIQIFDFSYYFKLWSDNGGSFGVADWIFSIFAFILILAVWVGIFFLIGIGIGKIVRFKKSMSSNEDFLEEIAELQRQNARLTAEKEKITQLQVTRAGLSYEQMKKELQREAEEAAMANAAGNDEEKKNKLLADRRFQRLALVDEQYAFYQSPDYDNDITLKSLCEDLRNFACSHNGLYYDIRTIRLTIAGLASTKLLILQGISGTGKTSLPYVMGKFFRNDATIASVQPSWRDRNELFGYFNEFTKKFNETEVLRRIYESGYNDDLNIVILDEMNIARVEYYFAEMLSILEMPDHNEWKIELVPSSWENDPVKLKNGNLVIPQNVWYVGTINNDDSTFSVSDKVYDRAFVVNLDSKGVPFDAPATEAKRVSYSEVESLYRQAAADYPVSEESLGKIAKLDNYVIEKFRVAFGNRIMKQLKTFVPAYVACGGSEVEGVDYMLATKVFRKFESLNLSLIRDEIRPLVSYLDSLFGKGAMKESITYLQRLQKMY
;
A
#
# COMPACT_ATOMS: atom_id res chain seq x y z
N MET A 1 40.75 39.20 -4.57
CA MET A 1 40.50 37.99 -3.75
C MET A 1 41.01 38.09 -2.31
N GLN A 2 42.06 38.86 -1.98
CA GLN A 2 42.57 38.94 -0.58
C GLN A 2 41.56 39.46 0.45
N GLY A 3 40.76 40.49 0.14
CA GLY A 3 39.75 41.03 1.07
C GLY A 3 38.67 40.01 1.45
N PHE A 4 38.24 39.17 0.51
CA PHE A 4 37.26 38.10 0.77
C PHE A 4 37.82 37.03 1.71
N PHE A 5 39.07 36.59 1.53
CA PHE A 5 39.68 35.60 2.42
C PHE A 5 39.88 36.13 3.85
N ILE A 6 40.20 37.42 4.01
CA ILE A 6 40.33 38.05 5.33
C ILE A 6 38.95 38.10 6.02
N TRP A 7 37.91 38.56 5.30
CA TRP A 7 36.54 38.59 5.82
C TRP A 7 36.01 37.18 6.12
N PHE A 8 36.21 36.21 5.22
CA PHE A 8 35.75 34.84 5.38
C PHE A 8 36.40 34.15 6.57
N LYS A 9 37.72 34.32 6.76
CA LYS A 9 38.43 33.77 7.93
C LYS A 9 37.92 34.38 9.24
N ALA A 10 37.61 35.68 9.26
CA ALA A 10 37.04 36.34 10.44
C ALA A 10 35.60 35.90 10.72
N PHE A 11 34.76 35.80 9.68
CA PHE A 11 33.37 35.35 9.76
C PHE A 11 33.28 33.90 10.25
N PHE A 12 34.01 32.99 9.60
CA PHE A 12 34.02 31.58 9.94
C PHE A 12 34.68 31.33 11.30
N GLY A 13 35.71 32.11 11.64
CA GLY A 13 36.37 32.06 12.95
C GLY A 13 35.41 32.37 14.10
N ASN A 14 34.63 33.46 13.98
CA ASN A 14 33.63 33.81 15.00
C ASN A 14 32.50 32.77 15.11
N MET A 15 32.01 32.25 13.98
CA MET A 15 30.98 31.21 13.98
C MET A 15 31.47 29.93 14.67
N LEU A 16 32.68 29.49 14.34
CA LEU A 16 33.26 28.25 14.87
C LEU A 16 33.63 28.40 16.36
N GLN A 17 34.04 29.60 16.77
CA GLN A 17 34.25 29.93 18.18
C GLN A 17 32.93 29.89 18.99
N GLY A 18 31.83 30.37 18.43
CA GLY A 18 30.49 30.26 19.02
C GLY A 18 30.04 28.81 19.19
N ILE A 19 30.23 27.97 18.16
CA ILE A 19 29.92 26.54 18.23
C ILE A 19 30.78 25.85 19.31
N LEU A 20 32.08 26.13 19.37
CA LEU A 20 32.98 25.59 20.39
C LEU A 20 32.57 26.00 21.81
N GLN A 21 32.06 27.22 22.00
CA GLN A 21 31.55 27.66 23.30
C GLN A 21 30.29 26.91 23.72
N VAL A 22 29.38 26.62 22.78
CA VAL A 22 28.18 25.81 23.06
C VAL A 22 28.57 24.39 23.48
N PHE A 23 29.48 23.74 22.76
CA PHE A 23 29.95 22.40 23.12
C PHE A 23 30.68 22.38 24.47
N LYS A 24 31.53 23.37 24.74
CA LYS A 24 32.17 23.52 26.06
C LYS A 24 31.13 23.72 27.16
N GLY A 25 30.12 24.57 26.95
CA GLY A 25 29.05 24.82 27.91
C GLY A 25 28.25 23.57 28.24
N ILE A 26 27.87 22.78 27.23
CA ILE A 26 27.19 21.49 27.41
C ILE A 26 28.08 20.52 28.19
N PHE A 27 29.35 20.40 27.81
CA PHE A 27 30.30 19.48 28.45
C PHE A 27 30.56 19.84 29.92
N PHE A 28 30.84 21.13 30.22
CA PHE A 28 31.04 21.59 31.59
C PHE A 28 29.75 21.52 32.41
N GLY A 29 28.59 21.77 31.81
CA GLY A 29 27.29 21.61 32.47
C GLY A 29 27.04 20.15 32.89
N VAL A 30 27.37 19.18 32.03
CA VAL A 30 27.28 17.76 32.37
C VAL A 30 28.24 17.39 33.49
N ILE A 31 29.50 17.87 33.46
CA ILE A 31 30.46 17.62 34.54
C ILE A 31 29.97 18.18 35.88
N GLN A 32 29.39 19.38 35.88
CA GLN A 32 28.85 20.02 37.08
C GLN A 32 27.66 19.27 37.67
N ILE A 33 26.81 18.70 36.82
CA ILE A 33 25.65 17.89 37.24
C ILE A 33 26.10 16.57 37.92
N PHE A 34 27.25 16.02 37.53
CA PHE A 34 27.79 14.77 38.08
C PHE A 34 28.94 14.99 39.08
N ASP A 35 29.08 16.19 39.64
CA ASP A 35 30.06 16.47 40.69
C ASP A 35 29.61 15.90 42.04
N PHE A 36 29.64 14.57 42.16
CA PHE A 36 29.28 13.86 43.38
C PHE A 36 30.12 14.30 44.58
N SER A 37 31.37 14.70 44.36
CA SER A 37 32.26 15.19 45.42
C SER A 37 31.71 16.46 46.06
N TYR A 38 31.22 17.40 45.26
CA TYR A 38 30.55 18.61 45.74
C TYR A 38 29.28 18.27 46.54
N TYR A 39 28.42 17.38 46.04
CA TYR A 39 27.18 17.01 46.74
C TYR A 39 27.43 16.28 48.06
N PHE A 40 28.42 15.39 48.11
CA PHE A 40 28.83 14.72 49.35
C PHE A 40 29.46 15.68 50.35
N LYS A 41 30.26 16.64 49.88
CA LYS A 41 30.83 17.67 50.75
C LYS A 41 29.74 18.57 51.34
N LEU A 42 28.77 19.00 50.54
CA LEU A 42 27.62 19.76 51.01
C LEU A 42 26.80 19.00 52.05
N TRP A 43 26.62 17.69 51.87
CA TRP A 43 25.95 16.82 52.82
C TRP A 43 26.76 16.62 54.12
N SER A 44 28.08 16.48 54.01
CA SER A 44 28.98 16.35 55.16
C SER A 44 29.09 17.65 55.98
N ASP A 45 29.15 18.80 55.32
CA ASP A 45 29.29 20.11 55.97
C ASP A 45 28.00 20.51 56.71
N ASN A 46 26.83 20.06 56.24
CA ASN A 46 25.53 20.30 56.88
C ASN A 46 25.06 19.14 57.78
N GLY A 47 25.70 17.97 57.72
CA GLY A 47 25.30 16.80 58.52
C GLY A 47 25.48 16.98 60.03
N GLY A 48 26.33 17.93 60.45
CA GLY A 48 26.55 18.26 61.87
C GLY A 48 25.38 18.97 62.56
N SER A 49 24.44 19.55 61.80
CA SER A 49 23.26 20.25 62.34
C SER A 49 21.95 19.47 62.17
N PHE A 50 22.01 18.25 61.64
CA PHE A 50 20.83 17.43 61.33
C PHE A 50 20.31 16.69 62.56
N GLY A 51 18.99 16.79 62.80
CA GLY A 51 18.28 15.90 63.71
C GLY A 51 18.07 14.51 63.09
N VAL A 52 17.48 13.58 63.88
CA VAL A 52 17.17 12.21 63.41
C VAL A 52 16.24 12.21 62.19
N ALA A 53 15.28 13.13 62.14
CA ALA A 53 14.36 13.27 61.01
C ALA A 53 15.07 13.81 59.75
N ASP A 54 15.97 14.78 59.89
CA ASP A 54 16.72 15.37 58.76
C ASP A 54 17.67 14.36 58.12
N TRP A 55 18.27 13.48 58.94
CA TRP A 55 19.05 12.35 58.45
C TRP A 55 18.21 11.40 57.57
N ILE A 56 17.01 11.05 58.02
CA ILE A 56 16.09 10.20 57.26
C ILE A 56 15.68 10.87 55.94
N PHE A 57 15.27 12.14 55.97
CA PHE A 57 14.88 12.87 54.75
C PHE A 57 16.04 13.05 53.77
N SER A 58 17.27 13.27 54.26
CA SER A 58 18.44 13.40 53.39
C SER A 58 18.74 12.12 52.62
N ILE A 59 18.61 10.96 53.26
CA ILE A 59 18.81 9.65 52.63
C ILE A 59 17.72 9.40 51.57
N PHE A 60 16.46 9.72 51.89
CA PHE A 60 15.36 9.64 50.91
C PHE A 60 15.59 10.56 49.70
N ALA A 61 16.12 11.77 49.90
CA ALA A 61 16.42 12.69 48.81
C ALA A 61 17.50 12.12 47.86
N PHE A 62 18.56 11.49 48.39
CA PHE A 62 19.56 10.81 47.57
C PHE A 62 18.98 9.65 46.77
N ILE A 63 18.12 8.83 47.38
CA ILE A 63 17.45 7.71 46.71
C ILE A 63 16.54 8.22 45.58
N LEU A 64 15.80 9.31 45.82
CA LEU A 64 14.91 9.90 44.83
C LEU A 64 15.67 10.50 43.65
N ILE A 65 16.78 11.21 43.90
CA ILE A 65 17.65 11.74 42.84
C ILE A 65 18.25 10.59 42.01
N LEU A 66 18.69 9.52 42.66
CA LEU A 66 19.23 8.34 41.99
C LEU A 66 18.14 7.65 41.13
N ALA A 67 16.91 7.55 41.62
CA ALA A 67 15.78 6.99 40.87
C ALA A 67 15.43 7.83 39.61
N VAL A 68 15.49 9.16 39.70
CA VAL A 68 15.30 10.06 38.55
C VAL A 68 16.37 9.79 37.48
N TRP A 69 17.63 9.66 37.87
CA TRP A 69 18.72 9.36 36.94
C TRP A 69 18.57 7.99 36.28
N VAL A 70 18.23 6.95 37.05
CA VAL A 70 17.94 5.61 36.52
C VAL A 70 16.79 5.68 35.51
N GLY A 71 15.74 6.45 35.79
CA GLY A 71 14.63 6.69 34.87
C GLY A 71 15.06 7.38 33.57
N ILE A 72 15.91 8.41 33.65
CA ILE A 72 16.46 9.10 32.47
C ILE A 72 17.32 8.16 31.62
N PHE A 73 18.23 7.40 32.23
CA PHE A 73 19.05 6.42 31.51
C PHE A 73 18.20 5.30 30.88
N PHE A 74 17.13 4.87 31.55
CA PHE A 74 16.20 3.89 31.02
C PHE A 74 15.43 4.43 29.80
N LEU A 75 14.95 5.68 29.85
CA LEU A 75 14.29 6.33 28.71
C LEU A 75 15.25 6.56 27.53
N ILE A 76 16.49 6.95 27.80
CA ILE A 76 17.54 7.05 26.77
C ILE A 76 17.84 5.67 26.17
N GLY A 77 17.92 4.62 26.99
CA GLY A 77 18.11 3.24 26.53
C GLY A 77 16.96 2.75 25.63
N ILE A 78 15.71 3.05 25.98
CA ILE A 78 14.55 2.76 25.13
C ILE A 78 14.61 3.58 23.83
N GLY A 79 14.98 4.87 23.91
CA GLY A 79 15.13 5.75 22.75
C GLY A 79 16.19 5.23 21.77
N ILE A 80 17.36 4.86 22.28
CA ILE A 80 18.44 4.24 21.49
C ILE A 80 17.99 2.90 20.95
N GLY A 81 17.32 2.05 21.75
CA GLY A 81 16.78 0.77 21.27
C GLY A 81 15.75 0.92 20.16
N LYS A 82 14.94 1.99 20.19
CA LYS A 82 13.96 2.33 19.15
C LYS A 82 14.66 2.84 17.89
N ILE A 83 15.69 3.68 18.04
CA ILE A 83 16.54 4.17 16.94
C ILE A 83 17.34 3.03 16.32
N VAL A 84 17.89 2.11 17.11
CA VAL A 84 18.64 0.94 16.62
C VAL A 84 17.72 -0.06 15.92
N ARG A 85 16.48 -0.30 16.41
CA ARG A 85 15.51 -1.11 15.65
C ARG A 85 15.08 -0.44 14.35
N PHE A 86 14.92 0.88 14.33
CA PHE A 86 14.67 1.62 13.10
C PHE A 86 15.88 1.58 12.14
N LYS A 87 17.10 1.68 12.68
CA LYS A 87 18.35 1.62 11.91
C LYS A 87 18.67 0.20 11.45
N LYS A 88 18.25 -0.86 12.13
CA LYS A 88 18.42 -2.25 11.66
C LYS A 88 17.57 -2.57 10.43
N SER A 89 16.49 -1.80 10.19
CA SER A 89 15.74 -1.84 8.93
C SER A 89 16.42 -1.08 7.79
N MET A 90 17.43 -0.24 8.07
CA MET A 90 18.22 0.50 7.07
C MET A 90 19.67 0.03 6.93
N SER A 91 20.32 -0.48 8.00
CA SER A 91 21.73 -0.88 8.01
C SER A 91 21.97 -2.12 7.18
N SER A 92 20.96 -2.97 6.98
CA SER A 92 21.10 -4.09 6.05
C SER A 92 21.60 -3.60 4.69
N ASN A 93 21.13 -2.45 4.19
CA ASN A 93 21.56 -1.93 2.90
C ASN A 93 22.94 -1.25 2.94
N GLU A 94 23.33 -0.60 4.04
CA GLU A 94 24.67 0.02 4.18
C GLU A 94 25.76 -1.04 4.42
N ASP A 95 25.47 -2.05 5.26
CA ASP A 95 26.37 -3.18 5.54
C ASP A 95 26.59 -4.00 4.25
N PHE A 96 25.56 -4.22 3.42
CA PHE A 96 25.72 -4.85 2.10
C PHE A 96 26.55 -3.99 1.12
N LEU A 97 26.40 -2.66 1.14
CA LEU A 97 27.18 -1.77 0.28
C LEU A 97 28.65 -1.71 0.72
N GLU A 98 28.93 -1.76 2.01
CA GLU A 98 30.28 -1.79 2.57
C GLU A 98 30.97 -3.13 2.30
N GLU A 99 30.24 -4.25 2.41
CA GLU A 99 30.70 -5.59 2.05
C GLU A 99 31.01 -5.71 0.54
N ILE A 100 30.16 -5.14 -0.33
CA ILE A 100 30.43 -5.04 -1.77
C ILE A 100 31.68 -4.20 -2.05
N ALA A 101 31.88 -3.09 -1.34
CA ALA A 101 33.06 -2.24 -1.51
C ALA A 101 34.36 -2.90 -1.01
N GLU A 102 34.30 -3.66 0.10
CA GLU A 102 35.42 -4.47 0.59
C GLU A 102 35.78 -5.60 -0.37
N LEU A 103 34.78 -6.32 -0.90
CA LEU A 103 34.99 -7.37 -1.90
C LEU A 103 35.63 -6.83 -3.19
N GLN A 104 35.22 -5.64 -3.65
CA GLN A 104 35.87 -4.99 -4.79
C GLN A 104 37.33 -4.62 -4.51
N ARG A 105 37.65 -4.12 -3.31
CA ARG A 105 39.04 -3.83 -2.92
C ARG A 105 39.89 -5.09 -2.80
N GLN A 106 39.34 -6.19 -2.29
CA GLN A 106 40.03 -7.47 -2.22
C GLN A 106 40.31 -8.03 -3.61
N ASN A 107 39.33 -7.99 -4.53
CA ASN A 107 39.53 -8.41 -5.92
C ASN A 107 40.59 -7.57 -6.64
N ALA A 108 40.60 -6.25 -6.42
CA ALA A 108 41.64 -5.38 -6.99
C ALA A 108 43.05 -5.72 -6.44
N ARG A 109 43.17 -6.00 -5.14
CA ARG A 109 44.45 -6.44 -4.53
C ARG A 109 44.93 -7.79 -5.05
N LEU A 110 44.03 -8.77 -5.11
CA LEU A 110 44.34 -10.12 -5.64
C LEU A 110 44.79 -10.04 -7.10
N THR A 111 44.17 -9.19 -7.91
CA THR A 111 44.56 -8.99 -9.32
C THR A 111 45.97 -8.39 -9.43
N ALA A 112 46.29 -7.39 -8.60
CA ALA A 112 47.62 -6.77 -8.58
C ALA A 112 48.72 -7.72 -8.05
N GLU A 113 48.42 -8.58 -7.07
CA GLU A 113 49.34 -9.64 -6.62
C GLU A 113 49.54 -10.70 -7.71
N LYS A 114 48.47 -11.08 -8.42
CA LYS A 114 48.55 -12.04 -9.53
C LYS A 114 49.40 -11.49 -10.67
N GLU A 115 49.29 -10.21 -11.01
CA GLU A 115 50.18 -9.55 -11.99
C GLU A 115 51.64 -9.54 -11.54
N LYS A 116 51.92 -9.27 -10.26
CA LYS A 116 53.28 -9.35 -9.70
C LYS A 116 53.84 -10.76 -9.75
N ILE A 117 53.07 -11.78 -9.39
CA ILE A 117 53.49 -13.19 -9.46
C ILE A 117 53.76 -13.57 -10.92
N THR A 118 52.91 -13.12 -11.85
CA THR A 118 53.09 -13.35 -13.28
C THR A 118 54.36 -12.68 -13.80
N GLN A 119 54.64 -11.43 -13.41
CA GLN A 119 55.90 -10.74 -13.77
C GLN A 119 57.15 -11.43 -13.18
N LEU A 120 57.06 -11.92 -11.94
CA LEU A 120 58.16 -12.64 -11.28
C LEU A 120 58.40 -14.02 -11.93
N GLN A 121 57.34 -14.73 -12.34
CA GLN A 121 57.46 -15.99 -13.07
C GLN A 121 58.05 -15.78 -14.48
N VAL A 122 57.63 -14.71 -15.18
CA VAL A 122 58.18 -14.32 -16.49
C VAL A 122 59.67 -13.97 -16.38
N THR A 123 60.09 -13.30 -15.30
CA THR A 123 61.52 -12.98 -15.07
C THR A 123 62.35 -14.22 -14.74
N ARG A 124 61.77 -15.23 -14.08
CA ARG A 124 62.45 -16.46 -13.64
C ARG A 124 62.58 -17.52 -14.74
N ALA A 125 61.77 -17.45 -15.80
CA ALA A 125 61.66 -18.48 -16.83
C ALA A 125 62.44 -18.20 -18.13
N GLY A 126 63.02 -17.01 -18.33
CA GLY A 126 63.99 -16.75 -19.41
C GLY A 126 63.51 -17.01 -20.85
N LEU A 127 62.21 -16.94 -21.12
CA LEU A 127 61.60 -17.25 -22.42
C LEU A 127 61.13 -15.99 -23.16
N SER A 128 61.20 -16.00 -24.49
CA SER A 128 60.80 -14.88 -25.35
C SER A 128 59.29 -14.60 -25.27
N TYR A 129 58.96 -13.33 -24.99
CA TYR A 129 57.62 -12.80 -24.76
C TYR A 129 56.62 -13.10 -25.90
N GLU A 130 57.08 -13.22 -27.15
CA GLU A 130 56.21 -13.44 -28.31
C GLU A 130 55.72 -14.88 -28.48
N GLN A 131 56.52 -15.88 -28.09
CA GLN A 131 56.14 -17.30 -28.22
C GLN A 131 55.11 -17.67 -27.16
N MET A 132 55.28 -17.17 -25.94
CA MET A 132 54.36 -17.38 -24.82
C MET A 132 53.00 -16.70 -25.06
N LYS A 133 52.97 -15.52 -25.71
CA LYS A 133 51.71 -14.82 -26.02
C LYS A 133 50.81 -15.63 -26.97
N LYS A 134 51.41 -16.39 -27.90
CA LYS A 134 50.67 -17.25 -28.84
C LYS A 134 50.12 -18.50 -28.18
N GLU A 135 50.89 -19.14 -27.31
CA GLU A 135 50.44 -20.32 -26.54
C GLU A 135 49.34 -19.94 -25.54
N LEU A 136 49.51 -18.82 -24.81
CA LEU A 136 48.49 -18.29 -23.90
C LEU A 136 47.23 -17.82 -24.61
N GLN A 137 47.32 -17.28 -25.83
CA GLN A 137 46.13 -16.95 -26.62
C GLN A 137 45.36 -18.21 -27.03
N ARG A 138 46.07 -19.28 -27.39
CA ARG A 138 45.44 -20.54 -27.78
C ARG A 138 44.79 -21.24 -26.58
N GLU A 139 45.48 -21.30 -25.45
CA GLU A 139 44.93 -21.83 -24.19
C GLU A 139 43.80 -20.95 -23.63
N ALA A 140 43.87 -19.62 -23.81
CA ALA A 140 42.78 -18.71 -23.43
C ALA A 140 41.55 -18.84 -24.34
N GLU A 141 41.72 -19.11 -25.63
CA GLU A 141 40.62 -19.39 -26.56
C GLU A 141 39.97 -20.76 -26.27
N GLU A 142 40.77 -21.79 -25.98
CA GLU A 142 40.28 -23.11 -25.56
C GLU A 142 39.61 -23.07 -24.18
N ALA A 143 40.17 -22.32 -23.22
CA ALA A 143 39.57 -22.10 -21.89
C ALA A 143 38.35 -21.16 -21.94
N ALA A 144 38.27 -20.23 -22.89
CA ALA A 144 37.08 -19.39 -23.10
C ALA A 144 35.91 -20.19 -23.69
N MET A 145 36.19 -21.18 -24.55
CA MET A 145 35.17 -22.12 -25.03
C MET A 145 34.73 -23.10 -23.93
N ALA A 146 35.63 -23.51 -23.02
CA ALA A 146 35.30 -24.38 -21.90
C ALA A 146 34.55 -23.66 -20.74
N ASN A 147 34.85 -22.38 -20.49
CA ASN A 147 34.21 -21.55 -19.45
C ASN A 147 32.88 -20.93 -19.87
N ALA A 148 32.42 -21.16 -21.11
CA ALA A 148 31.10 -20.73 -21.58
C ALA A 148 29.93 -21.46 -20.89
N ALA A 149 30.20 -22.49 -20.09
CA ALA A 149 29.19 -23.28 -19.37
C ALA A 149 29.03 -22.92 -17.87
N GLY A 150 29.82 -21.97 -17.33
CA GLY A 150 29.87 -21.68 -15.87
C GLY A 150 29.70 -20.20 -15.47
N ASN A 151 29.43 -19.30 -16.41
CA ASN A 151 29.41 -17.85 -16.21
C ASN A 151 28.02 -17.20 -16.35
N ASP A 152 26.95 -17.97 -16.17
CA ASP A 152 25.59 -17.47 -16.42
C ASP A 152 25.13 -16.47 -15.35
N GLU A 153 25.43 -16.68 -14.06
CA GLU A 153 24.94 -15.77 -13.01
C GLU A 153 25.60 -14.40 -12.99
N GLU A 154 26.92 -14.30 -13.19
CA GLU A 154 27.63 -13.01 -13.13
C GLU A 154 27.31 -12.14 -14.36
N LYS A 155 27.12 -12.79 -15.52
CA LYS A 155 26.68 -12.14 -16.76
C LYS A 155 25.20 -11.72 -16.68
N LYS A 156 24.34 -12.56 -16.08
CA LYS A 156 22.93 -12.28 -15.83
C LYS A 156 22.72 -11.13 -14.84
N ASN A 157 23.48 -11.08 -13.75
CA ASN A 157 23.44 -9.97 -12.79
C ASN A 157 23.89 -8.64 -13.41
N LYS A 158 24.89 -8.67 -14.30
CA LYS A 158 25.34 -7.48 -15.03
C LYS A 158 24.31 -7.01 -16.08
N LEU A 159 23.63 -7.95 -16.74
CA LEU A 159 22.51 -7.69 -17.67
C LEU A 159 21.29 -7.10 -16.95
N LEU A 160 20.93 -7.60 -15.76
CA LEU A 160 19.85 -7.05 -14.93
C LEU A 160 20.16 -5.63 -14.41
N ALA A 161 21.42 -5.35 -14.07
CA ALA A 161 21.84 -4.03 -13.59
C ALA A 161 21.72 -2.93 -14.65
N ASP A 162 21.82 -3.31 -15.94
CA ASP A 162 21.75 -2.43 -17.12
C ASP A 162 20.31 -2.25 -17.64
N ARG A 163 19.34 -3.03 -17.15
CA ARG A 163 17.93 -2.84 -17.50
C ARG A 163 17.38 -1.58 -16.84
N ARG A 164 16.61 -0.80 -17.60
CA ARG A 164 15.92 0.37 -17.05
C ARG A 164 14.78 0.00 -16.10
N PHE A 165 14.14 -1.15 -16.29
CA PHE A 165 13.11 -1.71 -15.41
C PHE A 165 13.71 -2.89 -14.63
N GLN A 166 14.13 -2.65 -13.39
CA GLN A 166 14.84 -3.66 -12.61
C GLN A 166 13.86 -4.61 -11.92
N ARG A 167 12.83 -4.08 -11.26
CA ARG A 167 11.84 -4.87 -10.54
C ARG A 167 10.96 -5.68 -11.49
N LEU A 168 10.53 -5.10 -12.61
CA LEU A 168 9.71 -5.83 -13.59
C LEU A 168 10.50 -6.94 -14.29
N ALA A 169 11.79 -6.71 -14.56
CA ALA A 169 12.67 -7.74 -15.11
C ALA A 169 12.83 -8.94 -14.15
N LEU A 170 12.89 -8.70 -12.84
CA LEU A 170 12.92 -9.78 -11.85
C LEU A 170 11.62 -10.60 -11.86
N VAL A 171 10.47 -9.96 -12.09
CA VAL A 171 9.19 -10.67 -12.25
C VAL A 171 9.24 -11.57 -13.49
N ASP A 172 9.75 -11.09 -14.62
CA ASP A 172 9.89 -11.93 -15.82
C ASP A 172 10.73 -13.18 -15.56
N GLU A 173 11.80 -13.06 -14.78
CA GLU A 173 12.65 -14.20 -14.42
C GLU A 173 11.95 -15.15 -13.46
N GLN A 174 11.24 -14.62 -12.46
CA GLN A 174 10.46 -15.43 -11.53
C GLN A 174 9.38 -16.25 -12.25
N TYR A 175 8.76 -15.65 -13.27
CA TYR A 175 7.68 -16.27 -14.03
C TYR A 175 8.15 -17.02 -15.29
N ALA A 176 9.45 -17.05 -15.57
CA ALA A 176 10.00 -17.75 -16.73
C ALA A 176 9.68 -19.25 -16.75
N PHE A 177 9.61 -19.87 -15.56
CA PHE A 177 9.26 -21.28 -15.36
C PHE A 177 7.98 -21.45 -14.55
N TYR A 178 7.09 -20.45 -14.57
CA TYR A 178 5.84 -20.50 -13.81
C TYR A 178 4.96 -21.66 -14.29
N GLN A 179 4.52 -22.46 -13.32
CA GLN A 179 3.49 -23.46 -13.53
C GLN A 179 2.22 -23.00 -12.81
N SER A 180 1.09 -23.06 -13.52
CA SER A 180 -0.19 -22.72 -12.94
C SER A 180 -0.45 -23.61 -11.72
N PRO A 181 -0.80 -23.02 -10.57
CA PRO A 181 -1.12 -23.73 -9.35
C PRO A 181 -2.46 -24.44 -9.47
N ASP A 182 -2.70 -25.41 -8.59
CA ASP A 182 -4.03 -26.01 -8.44
C ASP A 182 -5.00 -24.98 -7.85
N TYR A 183 -6.10 -24.76 -8.56
CA TYR A 183 -7.19 -23.86 -8.16
C TYR A 183 -8.38 -24.63 -7.60
N ASP A 184 -8.99 -24.08 -6.56
CA ASP A 184 -10.22 -24.60 -5.97
C ASP A 184 -11.42 -24.19 -6.86
N ASN A 185 -11.85 -25.09 -7.75
CA ASN A 185 -12.91 -24.78 -8.74
C ASN A 185 -14.35 -25.09 -8.25
N ASP A 186 -14.51 -25.89 -7.20
CA ASP A 186 -15.83 -26.29 -6.69
C ASP A 186 -16.34 -25.31 -5.60
N ILE A 187 -16.55 -24.05 -5.96
CA ILE A 187 -16.96 -22.99 -5.03
C ILE A 187 -18.20 -22.26 -5.54
N THR A 188 -19.13 -21.94 -4.64
CA THR A 188 -20.26 -21.04 -4.91
C THR A 188 -19.98 -19.65 -4.33
N LEU A 189 -20.60 -18.60 -4.87
CA LEU A 189 -20.46 -17.24 -4.31
C LEU A 189 -20.93 -17.15 -2.85
N LYS A 190 -21.97 -17.90 -2.49
CA LYS A 190 -22.45 -18.01 -1.11
C LYS A 190 -21.42 -18.65 -0.18
N SER A 191 -20.88 -19.81 -0.56
CA SER A 191 -19.85 -20.49 0.25
C SER A 191 -18.59 -19.63 0.35
N LEU A 192 -18.20 -18.95 -0.73
CA LEU A 192 -17.05 -18.04 -0.74
C LEU A 192 -17.20 -16.91 0.30
N CYS A 193 -18.38 -16.31 0.40
CA CYS A 193 -18.66 -15.27 1.40
C CYS A 193 -18.63 -15.81 2.83
N GLU A 194 -19.23 -16.98 3.06
CA GLU A 194 -19.26 -17.61 4.38
C GLU A 194 -17.85 -18.04 4.83
N ASP A 195 -17.07 -18.63 3.93
CA ASP A 195 -15.70 -19.07 4.17
C ASP A 195 -14.77 -17.89 4.44
N LEU A 196 -14.86 -16.81 3.65
CA LEU A 196 -14.07 -15.60 3.88
C LEU A 196 -14.38 -14.98 5.25
N ARG A 197 -15.66 -14.93 5.64
CA ARG A 197 -16.07 -14.44 6.96
C ARG A 197 -15.51 -15.33 8.08
N ASN A 198 -15.64 -16.65 7.94
CA ASN A 198 -15.18 -17.60 8.94
C ASN A 198 -13.65 -17.61 9.06
N PHE A 199 -12.92 -17.47 7.94
CA PHE A 199 -11.46 -17.31 7.92
C PHE A 199 -11.03 -16.03 8.64
N ALA A 200 -11.69 -14.90 8.35
CA ALA A 200 -11.40 -13.61 9.01
C ALA A 200 -11.60 -13.69 10.54
N CYS A 201 -12.66 -14.38 10.97
CA CYS A 201 -12.96 -14.58 12.38
C CYS A 201 -11.94 -15.52 13.06
N SER A 202 -11.73 -16.72 12.50
CA SER A 202 -10.92 -17.78 13.13
C SER A 202 -9.42 -17.47 13.16
N HIS A 203 -8.86 -16.87 12.11
CA HIS A 203 -7.41 -16.67 11.98
C HIS A 203 -6.95 -15.27 12.41
N ASN A 204 -7.81 -14.25 12.29
CA ASN A 204 -7.43 -12.85 12.48
C ASN A 204 -8.21 -12.15 13.60
N GLY A 205 -9.21 -12.82 14.20
CA GLY A 205 -10.07 -12.21 15.22
C GLY A 205 -10.89 -11.02 14.70
N LEU A 206 -11.20 -11.00 13.41
CA LEU A 206 -11.99 -9.94 12.78
C LEU A 206 -13.44 -10.39 12.60
N TYR A 207 -14.37 -9.59 13.14
CA TYR A 207 -15.79 -9.93 13.16
C TYR A 207 -16.55 -9.04 12.18
N TYR A 208 -16.76 -9.53 10.96
CA TYR A 208 -17.58 -8.85 9.97
C TYR A 208 -18.96 -9.49 9.89
N ASP A 209 -19.99 -8.65 9.71
CA ASP A 209 -21.30 -9.15 9.35
C ASP A 209 -21.27 -9.79 7.95
N ILE A 210 -22.04 -10.86 7.75
CA ILE A 210 -22.06 -11.57 6.47
C ILE A 210 -22.53 -10.65 5.34
N ARG A 211 -23.44 -9.72 5.63
CA ARG A 211 -23.92 -8.74 4.66
C ARG A 211 -22.78 -7.90 4.11
N THR A 212 -21.88 -7.42 4.96
CA THR A 212 -20.70 -6.65 4.55
C THR A 212 -19.84 -7.46 3.58
N ILE A 213 -19.58 -8.73 3.88
CA ILE A 213 -18.80 -9.61 3.00
C ILE A 213 -19.51 -9.81 1.65
N ARG A 214 -20.83 -10.05 1.66
CA ARG A 214 -21.65 -10.17 0.44
C ARG A 214 -21.60 -8.90 -0.40
N LEU A 215 -21.72 -7.73 0.23
CA LEU A 215 -21.62 -6.43 -0.44
C LEU A 215 -20.23 -6.23 -1.07
N THR A 216 -19.16 -6.61 -0.36
CA THR A 216 -17.78 -6.52 -0.87
C THR A 216 -17.57 -7.42 -2.08
N ILE A 217 -17.94 -8.71 -2.00
CA ILE A 217 -17.76 -9.66 -3.11
C ILE A 217 -18.67 -9.30 -4.29
N ALA A 218 -19.96 -9.06 -4.07
CA ALA A 218 -20.86 -8.67 -5.15
C ALA A 218 -20.51 -7.31 -5.76
N GLY A 219 -19.98 -6.38 -4.96
CA GLY A 219 -19.51 -5.07 -5.44
C GLY A 219 -18.39 -5.20 -6.48
N LEU A 220 -17.46 -6.13 -6.25
CA LEU A 220 -16.35 -6.44 -7.17
C LEU A 220 -16.80 -7.05 -8.50
N ALA A 221 -18.01 -7.62 -8.57
CA ALA A 221 -18.62 -8.05 -9.84
C ALA A 221 -18.99 -6.85 -10.73
N SER A 222 -19.37 -5.71 -10.12
CA SER A 222 -19.86 -4.53 -10.83
C SER A 222 -18.76 -3.57 -11.28
N THR A 223 -17.71 -3.42 -10.48
CA THR A 223 -16.55 -2.54 -10.77
C THR A 223 -15.32 -3.06 -10.05
N LYS A 224 -14.15 -2.82 -10.65
CA LYS A 224 -12.85 -3.24 -10.11
C LYS A 224 -12.34 -2.34 -8.99
N LEU A 225 -12.99 -1.18 -8.78
CA LEU A 225 -12.66 -0.24 -7.71
C LEU A 225 -13.71 -0.31 -6.60
N LEU A 226 -13.29 -0.80 -5.44
CA LEU A 226 -14.08 -0.83 -4.20
C LEU A 226 -13.60 0.30 -3.27
N ILE A 227 -14.52 1.01 -2.64
CA ILE A 227 -14.25 1.99 -1.60
C ILE A 227 -14.84 1.47 -0.30
N LEU A 228 -14.00 1.31 0.72
CA LEU A 228 -14.40 0.99 2.08
C LEU A 228 -14.36 2.27 2.90
N GLN A 229 -15.53 2.79 3.29
CA GLN A 229 -15.63 4.00 4.11
C GLN A 229 -16.32 3.71 5.43
N GLY A 230 -15.98 4.45 6.47
CA GLY A 230 -16.57 4.24 7.79
C GLY A 230 -15.73 4.83 8.91
N ILE A 231 -16.21 4.72 10.14
CA ILE A 231 -15.49 5.23 11.32
C ILE A 231 -14.16 4.49 11.52
N SER A 232 -13.21 5.14 12.19
CA SER A 232 -11.92 4.52 12.49
C SER A 232 -12.08 3.25 13.36
N GLY A 233 -11.23 2.25 13.11
CA GLY A 233 -11.23 0.98 13.87
C GLY A 233 -12.31 -0.04 13.47
N THR A 234 -12.92 0.08 12.30
CA THR A 234 -13.92 -0.88 11.76
C THR A 234 -13.32 -1.96 10.84
N GLY A 235 -11.99 -2.01 10.75
CA GLY A 235 -11.29 -3.01 9.94
C GLY A 235 -11.33 -2.74 8.43
N LYS A 236 -11.38 -1.47 8.01
CA LYS A 236 -11.42 -1.08 6.59
C LYS A 236 -10.20 -1.60 5.81
N THR A 237 -8.99 -1.43 6.36
CA THR A 237 -7.74 -1.94 5.76
C THR A 237 -7.57 -3.44 6.02
N SER A 238 -8.08 -3.94 7.16
CA SER A 238 -7.94 -5.33 7.57
C SER A 238 -8.75 -6.30 6.70
N LEU A 239 -9.93 -5.89 6.20
CA LEU A 239 -10.78 -6.73 5.35
C LEU A 239 -10.06 -7.15 4.04
N PRO A 240 -9.61 -6.23 3.17
CA PRO A 240 -8.92 -6.60 1.93
C PRO A 240 -7.55 -7.25 2.20
N TYR A 241 -6.90 -6.92 3.32
CA TYR A 241 -5.66 -7.60 3.73
C TYR A 241 -5.91 -9.08 4.00
N VAL A 242 -6.95 -9.40 4.76
CA VAL A 242 -7.36 -10.79 5.05
C VAL A 242 -7.88 -11.49 3.81
N MET A 243 -8.56 -10.79 2.89
CA MET A 243 -8.95 -11.36 1.60
C MET A 243 -7.72 -11.88 0.83
N GLY A 244 -6.62 -11.12 0.77
CA GLY A 244 -5.40 -11.60 0.12
C GLY A 244 -4.83 -12.87 0.78
N LYS A 245 -4.82 -12.91 2.12
CA LYS A 245 -4.41 -14.11 2.87
C LYS A 245 -5.33 -15.30 2.62
N PHE A 246 -6.63 -15.07 2.57
CA PHE A 246 -7.63 -16.10 2.27
C PHE A 246 -7.42 -16.67 0.87
N PHE A 247 -7.14 -15.84 -0.13
CA PHE A 247 -6.89 -16.25 -1.51
C PHE A 247 -5.50 -16.86 -1.79
N ARG A 248 -4.68 -17.01 -0.74
CA ARG A 248 -3.26 -17.41 -0.84
C ARG A 248 -2.43 -16.50 -1.77
N ASN A 249 -2.85 -15.24 -1.93
CA ASN A 249 -2.14 -14.22 -2.68
C ASN A 249 -2.16 -12.90 -1.90
N ASP A 250 -1.05 -12.57 -1.26
CA ASP A 250 -0.94 -11.42 -0.36
C ASP A 250 -1.36 -10.12 -1.03
N ALA A 251 -2.18 -9.32 -0.35
CA ALA A 251 -2.57 -8.01 -0.84
C ALA A 251 -1.39 -7.04 -0.83
N THR A 252 -1.29 -6.19 -1.85
CA THR A 252 -0.27 -5.13 -1.91
C THR A 252 -0.84 -3.85 -1.32
N ILE A 253 -0.27 -3.39 -0.22
CA ILE A 253 -0.68 -2.14 0.44
C ILE A 253 0.12 -0.98 -0.13
N ALA A 254 -0.58 -0.01 -0.69
CA ALA A 254 -0.05 1.29 -1.08
C ALA A 254 -0.56 2.34 -0.09
N SER A 255 0.31 2.76 0.82
CA SER A 255 0.02 3.81 1.80
C SER A 255 0.07 5.17 1.14
N VAL A 256 -1.10 5.75 0.85
CA VAL A 256 -1.21 7.05 0.18
C VAL A 256 -0.59 8.13 1.08
N GLN A 257 0.20 9.02 0.48
CA GLN A 257 0.81 10.14 1.20
C GLN A 257 0.12 11.45 0.84
N PRO A 258 0.05 12.43 1.76
CA PRO A 258 -0.49 13.77 1.45
C PRO A 258 0.21 14.48 0.29
N SER A 259 1.47 14.10 0.00
CA SER A 259 2.27 14.65 -1.09
C SER A 259 1.88 14.12 -2.47
N TRP A 260 1.03 13.09 -2.56
CA TRP A 260 0.67 12.48 -3.84
C TRP A 260 -0.11 13.47 -4.70
N ARG A 261 0.43 13.76 -5.89
CA ARG A 261 -0.09 14.80 -6.79
C ARG A 261 -0.31 14.35 -8.22
N ASP A 262 0.25 13.22 -8.63
CA ASP A 262 0.15 12.74 -10.01
C ASP A 262 0.20 11.20 -10.08
N ARG A 263 0.05 10.68 -11.29
CA ARG A 263 0.07 9.24 -11.58
C ARG A 263 1.40 8.56 -11.26
N ASN A 264 2.50 9.31 -11.19
CA ASN A 264 3.83 8.74 -11.00
C ASN A 264 3.98 8.14 -9.61
N GLU A 265 3.14 8.56 -8.66
CA GLU A 265 3.10 7.98 -7.31
C GLU A 265 2.55 6.55 -7.32
N LEU A 266 1.69 6.21 -8.29
CA LEU A 266 1.14 4.86 -8.45
C LEU A 266 1.99 4.00 -9.36
N PHE A 267 2.44 4.53 -10.50
CA PHE A 267 3.12 3.73 -11.52
C PHE A 267 4.63 3.88 -11.49
N GLY A 268 5.15 4.95 -10.90
CA GLY A 268 6.54 5.31 -10.99
C GLY A 268 6.81 6.31 -12.10
N TYR A 269 8.08 6.64 -12.28
CA TYR A 269 8.53 7.57 -13.31
C TYR A 269 9.84 7.12 -13.93
N PHE A 270 10.04 7.50 -15.18
CA PHE A 270 11.32 7.33 -15.85
C PHE A 270 12.28 8.46 -15.47
N ASN A 271 13.43 8.11 -14.92
CA ASN A 271 14.49 9.07 -14.63
C ASN A 271 15.39 9.23 -15.86
N GLU A 272 15.31 10.38 -16.50
CA GLU A 272 16.10 10.72 -17.70
C GLU A 272 17.61 10.75 -17.47
N PHE A 273 18.07 11.04 -16.25
CA PHE A 273 19.50 11.14 -15.93
C PHE A 273 20.12 9.77 -15.71
N THR A 274 19.46 8.92 -14.92
CA THR A 274 19.95 7.56 -14.65
C THR A 274 19.56 6.57 -15.74
N LYS A 275 18.63 6.96 -16.64
CA LYS A 275 17.98 6.11 -17.64
C LYS A 275 17.31 4.88 -17.03
N LYS A 276 16.91 4.97 -15.75
CA LYS A 276 16.21 3.93 -15.01
C LYS A 276 14.79 4.37 -14.70
N PHE A 277 13.88 3.41 -14.69
CA PHE A 277 12.51 3.62 -14.26
C PHE A 277 12.40 3.32 -12.77
N ASN A 278 11.85 4.26 -12.00
CA ASN A 278 11.58 4.06 -10.59
C ASN A 278 10.25 3.37 -10.43
N GLU A 279 10.28 2.04 -10.35
CA GLU A 279 9.09 1.18 -10.31
C GLU A 279 8.49 1.12 -8.90
N THR A 280 7.20 1.40 -8.79
CA THR A 280 6.45 1.26 -7.54
C THR A 280 6.06 -0.20 -7.31
N GLU A 281 5.67 -0.50 -6.07
CA GLU A 281 5.19 -1.85 -5.72
C GLU A 281 3.83 -2.17 -6.33
N VAL A 282 3.00 -1.13 -6.53
CA VAL A 282 1.73 -1.23 -7.25
C VAL A 282 1.97 -1.60 -8.72
N LEU A 283 2.93 -0.93 -9.39
CA LEU A 283 3.27 -1.26 -10.77
C LEU A 283 3.78 -2.69 -10.87
N ARG A 284 4.69 -3.10 -9.98
CA ARG A 284 5.20 -4.48 -9.92
C ARG A 284 4.06 -5.48 -9.80
N ARG A 285 3.09 -5.23 -8.91
CA ARG A 285 1.94 -6.10 -8.70
C ARG A 285 1.02 -6.21 -9.91
N ILE A 286 0.71 -5.09 -10.57
CA ILE A 286 -0.14 -5.07 -11.78
C ILE A 286 0.56 -5.79 -12.94
N TYR A 287 1.89 -5.66 -13.03
CA TYR A 287 2.68 -6.36 -14.02
C TYR A 287 2.70 -7.88 -13.76
N GLU A 288 2.93 -8.27 -12.51
CA GLU A 288 2.93 -9.66 -12.05
C GLU A 288 1.60 -10.37 -12.31
N SER A 289 0.47 -9.69 -12.10
CA SER A 289 -0.86 -10.26 -12.34
C SER A 289 -1.12 -10.59 -13.82
N GLY A 290 -0.28 -10.11 -14.74
CA GLY A 290 -0.33 -10.48 -16.16
C GLY A 290 0.18 -11.89 -16.46
N TYR A 291 0.79 -12.58 -15.48
CA TYR A 291 1.33 -13.93 -15.63
C TYR A 291 0.51 -15.03 -14.95
N ASN A 292 -0.33 -14.68 -13.97
CA ASN A 292 -1.14 -15.62 -13.21
C ASN A 292 -2.64 -15.30 -13.37
N ASP A 293 -3.48 -16.26 -12.99
CA ASP A 293 -4.94 -16.06 -12.90
C ASP A 293 -5.40 -15.91 -11.44
N ASP A 294 -4.49 -15.54 -10.53
CA ASP A 294 -4.83 -15.33 -9.12
C ASP A 294 -5.60 -14.01 -8.94
N LEU A 295 -6.41 -13.93 -7.89
CA LEU A 295 -7.03 -12.68 -7.47
C LEU A 295 -5.98 -11.76 -6.85
N ASN A 296 -5.65 -10.66 -7.52
CA ASN A 296 -4.65 -9.70 -7.09
C ASN A 296 -5.32 -8.48 -6.45
N ILE A 297 -5.07 -8.24 -5.17
CA ILE A 297 -5.69 -7.14 -4.42
C ILE A 297 -4.67 -6.03 -4.18
N VAL A 298 -4.97 -4.82 -4.62
CA VAL A 298 -4.21 -3.60 -4.35
C VAL A 298 -5.01 -2.71 -3.41
N ILE A 299 -4.47 -2.44 -2.23
CA ILE A 299 -5.10 -1.62 -1.20
C ILE A 299 -4.52 -0.21 -1.28
N LEU A 300 -5.36 0.80 -1.53
CA LEU A 300 -5.00 2.22 -1.43
C LEU A 300 -5.43 2.69 -0.05
N ASP A 301 -4.49 2.64 0.89
CA ASP A 301 -4.79 2.95 2.30
C ASP A 301 -4.84 4.47 2.52
N GLU A 302 -5.90 4.91 3.21
CA GLU A 302 -6.25 6.32 3.40
C GLU A 302 -6.27 7.09 2.07
N MET A 303 -6.99 6.53 1.09
CA MET A 303 -7.04 7.00 -0.29
C MET A 303 -7.33 8.51 -0.39
N ASN A 304 -8.13 9.05 0.54
CA ASN A 304 -8.56 10.45 0.57
C ASN A 304 -7.66 11.39 1.39
N ILE A 305 -6.51 10.94 1.89
CA ILE A 305 -5.49 11.82 2.47
C ILE A 305 -4.85 12.74 1.41
N ALA A 306 -4.86 12.29 0.15
CA ALA A 306 -4.59 13.09 -1.03
C ALA A 306 -5.82 13.16 -1.93
N ARG A 307 -5.85 14.14 -2.85
CA ARG A 307 -6.94 14.25 -3.81
C ARG A 307 -6.88 13.08 -4.80
N VAL A 308 -7.81 12.14 -4.64
CA VAL A 308 -7.90 10.90 -5.42
C VAL A 308 -7.87 11.15 -6.93
N GLU A 309 -8.52 12.22 -7.37
CA GLU A 309 -8.64 12.60 -8.77
C GLU A 309 -7.32 13.02 -9.41
N TYR A 310 -6.27 13.29 -8.63
CA TYR A 310 -4.99 13.73 -9.18
C TYR A 310 -4.09 12.55 -9.50
N TYR A 311 -3.90 11.64 -8.54
CA TYR A 311 -3.00 10.51 -8.73
C TYR A 311 -3.70 9.29 -9.35
N PHE A 312 -5.02 9.12 -9.16
CA PHE A 312 -5.79 7.97 -9.66
C PHE A 312 -6.62 8.28 -10.92
N ALA A 313 -6.53 9.49 -11.49
CA ALA A 313 -7.37 9.93 -12.63
C ALA A 313 -7.29 9.02 -13.88
N GLU A 314 -6.09 8.59 -14.23
CA GLU A 314 -5.86 7.72 -15.39
C GLU A 314 -6.54 6.36 -15.19
N MET A 315 -6.39 5.77 -14.01
CA MET A 315 -7.06 4.52 -13.64
C MET A 315 -8.57 4.64 -13.67
N LEU A 316 -9.14 5.72 -13.13
CA LEU A 316 -10.57 5.96 -13.20
C LEU A 316 -11.08 5.98 -14.65
N SER A 317 -10.25 6.40 -15.60
CA SER A 317 -10.64 6.53 -17.00
C SER A 317 -10.46 5.21 -17.76
N ILE A 318 -9.37 4.50 -17.49
CA ILE A 318 -9.08 3.18 -18.08
C ILE A 318 -10.09 2.14 -17.64
N LEU A 319 -10.42 2.08 -16.35
CA LEU A 319 -11.37 1.09 -15.80
C LEU A 319 -12.81 1.25 -16.32
N GLU A 320 -13.11 2.34 -17.04
CA GLU A 320 -14.42 2.60 -17.66
C GLU A 320 -14.49 2.15 -19.13
N MET A 321 -13.35 1.82 -19.75
CA MET A 321 -13.32 1.41 -21.15
C MET A 321 -14.00 0.05 -21.33
N PRO A 322 -14.92 -0.10 -22.30
CA PRO A 322 -15.62 -1.36 -22.54
C PRO A 322 -14.70 -2.50 -23.00
N ASP A 323 -13.67 -2.19 -23.79
CA ASP A 323 -12.69 -3.16 -24.26
C ASP A 323 -11.51 -3.23 -23.29
N HIS A 324 -11.34 -4.40 -22.68
CA HIS A 324 -10.25 -4.68 -21.75
C HIS A 324 -8.87 -4.64 -22.41
N ASN A 325 -8.79 -4.85 -23.73
CA ASN A 325 -7.52 -4.74 -24.46
C ASN A 325 -7.04 -3.30 -24.57
N GLU A 326 -7.94 -2.33 -24.44
CA GLU A 326 -7.62 -0.90 -24.44
C GLU A 326 -7.19 -0.38 -23.06
N TRP A 327 -7.19 -1.23 -22.02
CA TRP A 327 -6.75 -0.85 -20.69
C TRP A 327 -5.24 -0.73 -20.62
N LYS A 328 -4.68 0.25 -21.33
CA LYS A 328 -3.24 0.45 -21.51
C LYS A 328 -2.80 1.68 -20.75
N ILE A 329 -1.72 1.53 -19.99
CA ILE A 329 -0.98 2.64 -19.39
C ILE A 329 0.34 2.79 -20.12
N GLU A 330 0.60 3.98 -20.63
CA GLU A 330 1.90 4.32 -21.20
C GLU A 330 2.88 4.65 -20.07
N LEU A 331 3.88 3.77 -19.87
CA LEU A 331 4.94 3.98 -18.88
C LEU A 331 6.11 4.76 -19.48
N VAL A 332 6.45 4.46 -20.74
CA VAL A 332 7.62 5.02 -21.44
C VAL A 332 7.29 5.23 -22.92
N PRO A 333 7.79 6.32 -23.53
CA PRO A 333 7.42 6.70 -24.90
C PRO A 333 8.13 5.87 -25.99
N SER A 334 9.21 5.19 -25.64
CA SER A 334 9.98 4.34 -26.56
C SER A 334 10.24 2.99 -25.91
N SER A 335 10.06 1.91 -26.67
CA SER A 335 10.40 0.55 -26.26
C SER A 335 11.87 0.24 -26.56
N TRP A 336 12.55 -0.39 -25.61
CA TRP A 336 13.92 -0.91 -25.75
C TRP A 336 13.88 -2.44 -25.80
N GLU A 337 14.88 -3.07 -26.44
CA GLU A 337 14.92 -4.54 -26.59
C GLU A 337 15.00 -5.28 -25.25
N ASN A 338 15.56 -4.64 -24.23
CA ASN A 338 15.72 -5.19 -22.88
C ASN A 338 14.56 -4.83 -21.93
N ASP A 339 13.47 -4.29 -22.47
CA ASP A 339 12.26 -4.04 -21.67
C ASP A 339 11.58 -5.34 -21.21
N PRO A 340 10.84 -5.27 -20.09
CA PRO A 340 10.03 -6.38 -19.61
C PRO A 340 9.05 -6.92 -20.67
N VAL A 341 8.91 -8.24 -20.73
CA VAL A 341 8.24 -8.97 -21.83
C VAL A 341 6.77 -8.56 -22.03
N LYS A 342 6.04 -8.23 -20.96
CA LYS A 342 4.62 -7.85 -21.04
C LYS A 342 4.41 -6.37 -21.38
N LEU A 343 5.47 -5.55 -21.43
CA LEU A 343 5.39 -4.17 -21.91
C LEU A 343 5.41 -4.15 -23.44
N LYS A 344 4.28 -3.80 -24.06
CA LYS A 344 4.16 -3.73 -25.52
C LYS A 344 4.24 -2.28 -25.97
N ASN A 345 5.30 -1.94 -26.71
CA ASN A 345 5.57 -0.57 -27.17
C ASN A 345 5.57 0.45 -26.01
N GLY A 346 6.17 0.09 -24.86
CA GLY A 346 6.20 0.94 -23.68
C GLY A 346 4.89 1.03 -22.88
N ASN A 347 3.87 0.28 -23.29
CA ASN A 347 2.56 0.24 -22.63
C ASN A 347 2.38 -1.04 -21.80
N LEU A 348 1.78 -0.90 -20.62
CA LEU A 348 1.29 -1.99 -19.79
C LEU A 348 -0.21 -2.16 -19.97
N VAL A 349 -0.65 -3.35 -20.35
CA VAL A 349 -2.09 -3.70 -20.34
C VAL A 349 -2.48 -4.12 -18.93
N ILE A 350 -3.48 -3.47 -18.33
CA ILE A 350 -3.98 -3.77 -16.99
C ILE A 350 -4.80 -5.08 -17.03
N PRO A 351 -4.39 -6.12 -16.30
CA PRO A 351 -5.14 -7.36 -16.22
C PRO A 351 -6.47 -7.24 -15.47
N GLN A 352 -7.45 -8.08 -15.82
CA GLN A 352 -8.80 -8.07 -15.20
C GLN A 352 -8.84 -8.66 -13.79
N ASN A 353 -7.83 -9.44 -13.42
CA ASN A 353 -7.67 -10.10 -12.12
C ASN A 353 -7.10 -9.18 -11.04
N VAL A 354 -6.99 -7.87 -11.29
CA VAL A 354 -6.60 -6.87 -10.30
C VAL A 354 -7.82 -6.15 -9.74
N TRP A 355 -7.99 -6.21 -8.42
CA TRP A 355 -9.00 -5.49 -7.67
C TRP A 355 -8.36 -4.37 -6.85
N TYR A 356 -8.91 -3.16 -6.97
CA TYR A 356 -8.44 -1.98 -6.27
C TYR A 356 -9.39 -1.69 -5.10
N VAL A 357 -8.86 -1.61 -3.89
CA VAL A 357 -9.63 -1.32 -2.68
C VAL A 357 -9.10 -0.06 -2.03
N GLY A 358 -9.84 1.04 -2.14
CA GLY A 358 -9.54 2.29 -1.44
C GLY A 358 -10.18 2.32 -0.05
N THR A 359 -9.40 2.65 0.98
CA THR A 359 -9.96 2.92 2.31
C THR A 359 -10.13 4.43 2.49
N ILE A 360 -11.30 4.86 2.97
CA ILE A 360 -11.62 6.27 3.18
C ILE A 360 -11.98 6.50 4.65
N ASN A 361 -11.40 7.55 5.22
CA ASN A 361 -11.79 8.09 6.51
C ASN A 361 -12.65 9.34 6.28
N ASN A 362 -13.74 9.51 7.02
CA ASN A 362 -14.62 10.67 6.90
C ASN A 362 -14.30 11.75 7.94
N ASP A 363 -13.01 11.94 8.24
CA ASP A 363 -12.53 12.85 9.29
C ASP A 363 -12.08 14.20 8.69
N ASP A 364 -12.15 15.29 9.47
CA ASP A 364 -11.82 16.68 9.04
C ASP A 364 -10.40 16.86 8.47
N SER A 365 -9.50 15.91 8.73
CA SER A 365 -8.11 15.93 8.26
C SER A 365 -7.92 15.41 6.83
N THR A 366 -8.99 14.99 6.17
CA THR A 366 -8.95 14.35 4.85
C THR A 366 -9.68 15.15 3.78
N PHE A 367 -9.35 14.92 2.51
CA PHE A 367 -10.07 15.55 1.41
C PHE A 367 -11.41 14.88 1.17
N SER A 368 -12.43 15.67 0.85
CA SER A 368 -13.70 15.13 0.33
C SER A 368 -13.47 14.49 -1.04
N VAL A 369 -14.01 13.29 -1.22
CA VAL A 369 -13.94 12.57 -2.49
C VAL A 369 -15.08 13.02 -3.40
N SER A 370 -14.78 13.36 -4.65
CA SER A 370 -15.80 13.86 -5.57
C SER A 370 -16.74 12.78 -6.07
N ASP A 371 -17.93 13.19 -6.53
CA ASP A 371 -18.90 12.30 -7.16
C ASP A 371 -18.33 11.56 -8.37
N LYS A 372 -17.31 12.11 -9.05
CA LYS A 372 -16.66 11.46 -10.19
C LYS A 372 -16.00 10.14 -9.80
N VAL A 373 -15.37 10.08 -8.63
CA VAL A 373 -14.71 8.87 -8.12
C VAL A 373 -15.77 7.87 -7.67
N TYR A 374 -16.73 8.36 -6.90
CA TYR A 374 -17.78 7.53 -6.32
C TYR A 374 -18.78 6.96 -7.34
N ASP A 375 -19.04 7.65 -8.45
CA ASP A 375 -19.83 7.10 -9.54
C ASP A 375 -19.14 5.87 -10.16
N ARG A 376 -17.80 5.81 -10.13
CA ARG A 376 -16.97 4.74 -10.75
C ARG A 376 -16.62 3.59 -9.78
N ALA A 377 -16.61 3.86 -8.48
CA ALA A 377 -16.29 2.88 -7.44
C ALA A 377 -17.53 2.27 -6.77
N PHE A 378 -17.49 1.01 -6.34
CA PHE A 378 -18.52 0.46 -5.47
C PHE A 378 -18.21 0.85 -4.02
N VAL A 379 -19.18 1.38 -3.28
CA VAL A 379 -18.95 1.89 -1.92
C VAL A 379 -19.52 0.92 -0.90
N VAL A 380 -18.72 0.52 0.07
CA VAL A 380 -19.17 -0.25 1.23
C VAL A 380 -18.99 0.57 2.50
N ASN A 381 -20.10 0.83 3.17
CA ASN A 381 -20.16 1.53 4.46
C ASN A 381 -19.93 0.56 5.62
N LEU A 382 -18.91 0.85 6.42
CA LEU A 382 -18.53 0.15 7.64
C LEU A 382 -18.88 1.03 8.85
N ASP A 383 -20.17 1.10 9.17
CA ASP A 383 -20.73 2.01 10.19
C ASP A 383 -20.75 1.41 11.62
N SER A 384 -20.50 0.11 11.76
CA SER A 384 -20.58 -0.59 13.06
C SER A 384 -19.31 -1.36 13.37
N LYS A 385 -18.98 -1.46 14.67
CA LYS A 385 -17.90 -2.31 15.15
C LYS A 385 -18.33 -3.76 15.13
N GLY A 386 -17.41 -4.64 14.75
CA GLY A 386 -17.61 -6.08 14.80
C GLY A 386 -17.96 -6.56 16.21
N VAL A 387 -19.06 -7.31 16.32
CA VAL A 387 -19.43 -7.99 17.56
C VAL A 387 -18.74 -9.36 17.55
N PRO A 388 -17.97 -9.72 18.59
CA PRO A 388 -17.35 -11.04 18.66
C PRO A 388 -18.36 -12.18 18.51
N PHE A 389 -18.05 -13.14 17.65
CA PHE A 389 -18.79 -14.38 17.49
C PHE A 389 -17.82 -15.52 17.20
N ASP A 390 -18.21 -16.75 17.52
CA ASP A 390 -17.41 -17.92 17.18
C ASP A 390 -17.73 -18.38 15.76
N ALA A 391 -16.69 -18.73 15.01
CA ALA A 391 -16.80 -19.27 13.67
C ALA A 391 -16.03 -20.59 13.56
N PRO A 392 -16.45 -21.52 12.68
CA PRO A 392 -15.67 -22.71 12.41
C PRO A 392 -14.30 -22.33 11.85
N ALA A 393 -13.29 -23.15 12.16
CA ALA A 393 -11.97 -23.00 11.54
C ALA A 393 -12.09 -23.30 10.04
N THR A 394 -11.71 -22.33 9.21
CA THR A 394 -11.75 -22.42 7.75
C THR A 394 -10.36 -22.18 7.22
N GLU A 395 -9.88 -23.00 6.29
CA GLU A 395 -8.57 -22.83 5.66
C GLU A 395 -8.61 -21.81 4.50
N ALA A 396 -7.44 -21.28 4.14
CA ALA A 396 -7.27 -20.42 2.97
C ALA A 396 -7.45 -21.23 1.67
N LYS A 397 -8.19 -20.65 0.71
CA LYS A 397 -8.52 -21.25 -0.59
C LYS A 397 -7.86 -20.49 -1.72
N ARG A 398 -7.33 -21.15 -2.74
CA ARG A 398 -6.78 -20.47 -3.92
C ARG A 398 -7.81 -20.51 -5.05
N VAL A 399 -8.47 -19.39 -5.28
CA VAL A 399 -9.51 -19.28 -6.31
C VAL A 399 -8.97 -18.49 -7.50
N SER A 400 -9.22 -18.99 -8.71
CA SER A 400 -8.86 -18.28 -9.93
C SER A 400 -9.83 -17.14 -10.21
N TYR A 401 -9.33 -16.08 -10.83
CA TYR A 401 -10.17 -14.98 -11.28
C TYR A 401 -11.16 -15.44 -12.35
N SER A 402 -10.75 -16.32 -13.27
CA SER A 402 -11.64 -16.87 -14.30
C SER A 402 -12.84 -17.60 -13.70
N GLU A 403 -12.65 -18.35 -12.61
CA GLU A 403 -13.76 -19.04 -11.94
C GLU A 403 -14.70 -18.05 -11.26
N VAL A 404 -14.16 -17.05 -10.54
CA VAL A 404 -14.99 -15.98 -9.94
C VAL A 404 -15.79 -15.22 -11.00
N GLU A 405 -15.18 -14.94 -12.15
CA GLU A 405 -15.89 -14.30 -13.27
C GLU A 405 -16.98 -15.20 -13.86
N SER A 406 -16.73 -16.50 -13.99
CA SER A 406 -17.74 -17.50 -14.39
C SER A 406 -18.93 -17.49 -13.43
N LEU A 407 -18.67 -17.51 -12.13
CA LEU A 407 -19.71 -17.44 -11.09
C LEU A 407 -20.55 -16.16 -11.18
N TYR A 408 -19.94 -15.01 -11.46
CA TYR A 408 -20.70 -13.76 -11.68
C TYR A 408 -21.57 -13.81 -12.94
N ARG A 409 -21.08 -14.42 -14.02
CA ARG A 409 -21.86 -14.60 -15.25
C ARG A 409 -23.04 -15.56 -15.04
N GLN A 410 -22.83 -16.65 -14.29
CA GLN A 410 -23.89 -17.57 -13.89
C GLN A 410 -24.93 -16.86 -13.02
N ALA A 411 -24.50 -16.10 -12.01
CA ALA A 411 -25.39 -15.32 -11.16
C ALA A 411 -26.27 -14.35 -11.97
N ALA A 412 -25.71 -13.68 -12.97
CA ALA A 412 -26.45 -12.79 -13.86
C ALA A 412 -27.52 -13.51 -14.72
N ALA A 413 -27.29 -14.79 -15.04
CA ALA A 413 -28.25 -15.62 -15.78
C ALA A 413 -29.33 -16.23 -14.88
N ASP A 414 -28.96 -16.68 -13.68
CA ASP A 414 -29.86 -17.37 -12.75
C ASP A 414 -30.76 -16.41 -11.97
N TYR A 415 -30.25 -15.22 -11.65
CA TYR A 415 -30.95 -14.22 -10.83
C TYR A 415 -31.05 -12.85 -11.52
N PRO A 416 -31.59 -12.77 -12.76
CA PRO A 416 -31.77 -11.49 -13.42
C PRO A 416 -32.69 -10.58 -12.60
N VAL A 417 -32.37 -9.29 -12.56
CA VAL A 417 -33.21 -8.31 -11.87
C VAL A 417 -34.62 -8.33 -12.46
N SER A 418 -35.63 -8.50 -11.61
CA SER A 418 -37.02 -8.62 -12.07
C SER A 418 -37.47 -7.38 -12.84
N GLU A 419 -38.28 -7.57 -13.87
CA GLU A 419 -38.87 -6.44 -14.62
C GLU A 419 -39.72 -5.54 -13.71
N GLU A 420 -40.33 -6.12 -12.68
CA GLU A 420 -41.07 -5.37 -11.67
C GLU A 420 -40.15 -4.41 -10.89
N SER A 421 -39.00 -4.89 -10.41
CA SER A 421 -38.01 -4.03 -9.73
C SER A 421 -37.45 -2.96 -10.66
N LEU A 422 -37.14 -3.30 -11.91
CA LEU A 422 -36.70 -2.31 -12.91
C LEU A 422 -37.78 -1.25 -13.18
N GLY A 423 -39.05 -1.65 -13.25
CA GLY A 423 -40.18 -0.73 -13.38
C GLY A 423 -40.35 0.19 -12.16
N LYS A 424 -40.16 -0.34 -10.93
CA LYS A 424 -40.16 0.47 -9.70
C LYS A 424 -39.00 1.46 -9.67
N ILE A 425 -37.80 1.03 -10.07
CA ILE A 425 -36.62 1.89 -10.16
C ILE A 425 -36.83 3.01 -11.19
N ALA A 426 -37.43 2.71 -12.36
CA ALA A 426 -37.74 3.74 -13.37
C ALA A 426 -38.77 4.76 -12.89
N LYS A 427 -39.80 4.33 -12.15
CA LYS A 427 -40.77 5.23 -11.50
C LYS A 427 -40.07 6.14 -10.47
N LEU A 428 -39.15 5.56 -9.68
CA LEU A 428 -38.36 6.31 -8.72
C LEU A 428 -37.42 7.32 -9.40
N ASP A 429 -36.76 6.95 -10.49
CA ASP A 429 -35.90 7.84 -11.27
C ASP A 429 -36.68 9.07 -11.75
N ASN A 430 -37.85 8.86 -12.38
CA ASN A 430 -38.71 9.96 -12.82
C ASN A 430 -39.11 10.90 -11.66
N TYR A 431 -39.46 10.33 -10.50
CA TYR A 431 -39.81 11.11 -9.31
C TYR A 431 -38.63 11.95 -8.81
N VAL A 432 -37.43 11.35 -8.73
CA VAL A 432 -36.22 12.04 -8.25
C VAL A 432 -35.75 13.12 -9.23
N ILE A 433 -35.92 12.90 -10.54
CA ILE A 433 -35.67 13.91 -11.58
C ILE A 433 -36.61 15.10 -11.41
N GLU A 434 -37.91 14.85 -11.25
CA GLU A 434 -38.91 15.92 -11.13
C GLU A 434 -38.69 16.78 -9.87
N LYS A 435 -38.46 16.15 -8.72
CA LYS A 435 -38.41 16.83 -7.41
C LYS A 435 -37.03 17.35 -7.03
N PHE A 436 -35.99 16.57 -7.31
CA PHE A 436 -34.62 16.86 -6.87
C PHE A 436 -33.68 17.25 -8.01
N ARG A 437 -34.12 17.14 -9.27
CA ARG A 437 -33.28 17.35 -10.48
C ARG A 437 -32.03 16.47 -10.50
N VAL A 438 -32.14 15.28 -9.92
CA VAL A 438 -31.10 14.24 -9.92
C VAL A 438 -31.59 13.08 -10.77
N ALA A 439 -30.76 12.58 -11.68
CA ALA A 439 -31.10 11.47 -12.57
C ALA A 439 -30.22 10.24 -12.29
N PHE A 440 -30.76 9.05 -12.51
CA PHE A 440 -30.00 7.81 -12.43
C PHE A 440 -29.21 7.65 -13.73
N GLY A 441 -27.91 7.97 -13.70
CA GLY A 441 -27.06 7.80 -14.88
C GLY A 441 -27.01 6.36 -15.38
N ASN A 442 -26.83 6.17 -16.69
CA ASN A 442 -26.72 4.85 -17.33
C ASN A 442 -25.68 3.93 -16.66
N ARG A 443 -24.59 4.51 -16.12
CA ARG A 443 -23.57 3.78 -15.36
C ARG A 443 -24.15 3.09 -14.12
N ILE A 444 -24.96 3.80 -13.34
CA ILE A 444 -25.59 3.27 -12.12
C ILE A 444 -26.51 2.11 -12.49
N MET A 445 -27.28 2.25 -13.58
CA MET A 445 -28.18 1.19 -14.06
C MET A 445 -27.41 -0.05 -14.54
N LYS A 446 -26.29 0.13 -15.25
CA LYS A 446 -25.41 -0.98 -15.63
C LYS A 446 -24.84 -1.68 -14.40
N GLN A 447 -24.31 -0.92 -13.43
CA GLN A 447 -23.78 -1.46 -12.18
C GLN A 447 -24.86 -2.21 -11.40
N LEU A 448 -26.08 -1.69 -11.31
CA LEU A 448 -27.21 -2.31 -10.62
C LEU A 448 -27.56 -3.66 -11.25
N LYS A 449 -27.63 -3.74 -12.58
CA LYS A 449 -27.92 -4.97 -13.31
C LYS A 449 -26.85 -6.06 -13.14
N THR A 450 -25.60 -5.69 -12.86
CA THR A 450 -24.52 -6.65 -12.59
C THR A 450 -24.41 -7.00 -11.11
N PHE A 451 -24.58 -6.01 -10.23
CA PHE A 451 -24.42 -6.15 -8.79
C PHE A 451 -25.54 -6.97 -8.14
N VAL A 452 -26.80 -6.66 -8.44
CA VAL A 452 -27.95 -7.27 -7.76
C VAL A 452 -27.98 -8.80 -7.94
N PRO A 453 -27.78 -9.35 -9.15
CA PRO A 453 -27.71 -10.80 -9.34
C PRO A 453 -26.56 -11.44 -8.54
N ALA A 454 -25.37 -10.83 -8.58
CA ALA A 454 -24.22 -11.30 -7.80
C ALA A 454 -24.50 -11.28 -6.29
N TYR A 455 -25.19 -10.25 -5.79
CA TYR A 455 -25.56 -10.13 -4.38
C TYR A 455 -26.58 -11.20 -3.96
N VAL A 456 -27.55 -11.52 -4.81
CA VAL A 456 -28.51 -12.61 -4.59
C VAL A 456 -27.79 -13.96 -4.56
N ALA A 457 -26.87 -14.20 -5.49
CA ALA A 457 -26.06 -15.43 -5.52
C ALA A 457 -25.12 -15.57 -4.30
N CYS A 458 -24.69 -14.47 -3.69
CA CYS A 458 -23.97 -14.47 -2.41
C CYS A 458 -24.88 -14.79 -1.19
N GLY A 459 -26.19 -14.94 -1.40
CA GLY A 459 -27.20 -15.24 -0.38
C GLY A 459 -27.95 -14.02 0.17
N GLY A 460 -27.86 -12.87 -0.50
CA GLY A 460 -28.66 -11.67 -0.21
C GLY A 460 -30.05 -11.70 -0.87
N SER A 461 -30.83 -10.64 -0.66
CA SER A 461 -32.12 -10.45 -1.34
C SER A 461 -32.05 -9.36 -2.42
N GLU A 462 -32.88 -9.47 -3.46
CA GLU A 462 -32.94 -8.49 -4.55
C GLU A 462 -33.27 -7.09 -4.02
N VAL A 463 -34.28 -6.98 -3.15
CA VAL A 463 -34.73 -5.70 -2.58
C VAL A 463 -33.62 -5.04 -1.76
N GLU A 464 -32.89 -5.81 -0.96
CA GLU A 464 -31.77 -5.29 -0.18
C GLU A 464 -30.60 -4.81 -1.06
N GLY A 465 -30.29 -5.54 -2.14
CA GLY A 465 -29.26 -5.13 -3.09
C GLY A 465 -29.64 -3.82 -3.81
N VAL A 466 -30.90 -3.69 -4.24
CA VAL A 466 -31.41 -2.46 -4.86
C VAL A 466 -31.40 -1.30 -3.86
N ASP A 467 -31.86 -1.53 -2.63
CA ASP A 467 -31.84 -0.53 -1.55
C ASP A 467 -30.44 0.01 -1.29
N TYR A 468 -29.46 -0.89 -1.17
CA TYR A 468 -28.08 -0.51 -0.91
C TYR A 468 -27.47 0.33 -2.05
N MET A 469 -27.72 -0.07 -3.30
CA MET A 469 -27.27 0.67 -4.49
C MET A 469 -27.88 2.07 -4.55
N LEU A 470 -29.17 2.22 -4.28
CA LEU A 470 -29.83 3.52 -4.29
C LEU A 470 -29.30 4.43 -3.17
N ALA A 471 -29.13 3.90 -1.96
CA ALA A 471 -28.57 4.63 -0.83
C ALA A 471 -27.16 5.18 -1.13
N THR A 472 -26.27 4.33 -1.63
CA THR A 472 -24.84 4.67 -1.80
C THR A 472 -24.53 5.47 -3.06
N LYS A 473 -25.31 5.32 -4.14
CA LYS A 473 -25.03 5.94 -5.44
C LYS A 473 -25.95 7.10 -5.81
N VAL A 474 -27.23 7.01 -5.44
CA VAL A 474 -28.24 7.98 -5.84
C VAL A 474 -28.45 8.99 -4.73
N PHE A 475 -28.92 8.52 -3.57
CA PHE A 475 -29.33 9.42 -2.49
C PHE A 475 -28.15 10.20 -1.92
N ARG A 476 -26.92 9.67 -2.05
CA ARG A 476 -25.73 10.44 -1.65
C ARG A 476 -25.55 11.76 -2.40
N LYS A 477 -26.01 11.86 -3.65
CA LYS A 477 -25.93 13.10 -4.42
C LYS A 477 -26.74 14.22 -3.79
N PHE A 478 -27.68 13.89 -2.89
CA PHE A 478 -28.50 14.87 -2.19
C PHE A 478 -27.70 15.69 -1.17
N GLU A 479 -26.54 15.22 -0.70
CA GLU A 479 -25.64 16.02 0.15
C GLU A 479 -25.18 17.32 -0.52
N SER A 480 -25.15 17.35 -1.85
CA SER A 480 -24.75 18.52 -2.64
C SER A 480 -25.89 19.48 -2.97
N LEU A 481 -27.14 19.09 -2.70
CA LEU A 481 -28.34 19.87 -3.05
C LEU A 481 -28.62 20.99 -2.05
N ASN A 482 -29.48 21.94 -2.45
CA ASN A 482 -29.85 23.06 -1.60
C ASN A 482 -30.67 22.60 -0.37
N LEU A 483 -30.24 23.04 0.81
CA LEU A 483 -30.74 22.69 2.13
C LEU A 483 -32.26 22.84 2.31
N SER A 484 -32.87 23.87 1.74
CA SER A 484 -34.32 24.10 1.89
C SER A 484 -35.16 23.08 1.14
N LEU A 485 -34.71 22.66 -0.05
CA LEU A 485 -35.38 21.65 -0.88
C LEU A 485 -35.34 20.26 -0.23
N ILE A 486 -34.22 19.91 0.39
CA ILE A 486 -34.00 18.60 1.00
C ILE A 486 -34.98 18.36 2.16
N ARG A 487 -35.15 19.35 3.03
CA ARG A 487 -35.92 19.18 4.27
C ARG A 487 -37.41 18.89 4.03
N ASP A 488 -38.01 19.57 3.05
CA ASP A 488 -39.44 19.48 2.76
C ASP A 488 -39.78 18.26 1.88
N GLU A 489 -38.89 17.88 0.96
CA GLU A 489 -39.13 16.80 -0.01
C GLU A 489 -38.69 15.40 0.47
N ILE A 490 -37.85 15.27 1.52
CA ILE A 490 -37.44 13.95 2.04
C ILE A 490 -38.62 13.12 2.57
N ARG A 491 -39.57 13.72 3.31
CA ARG A 491 -40.70 12.96 3.89
C ARG A 491 -41.64 12.41 2.80
N PRO A 492 -42.03 13.20 1.78
CA PRO A 492 -42.71 12.68 0.61
C PRO A 492 -41.95 11.54 -0.07
N LEU A 493 -40.63 11.68 -0.25
CA LEU A 493 -39.80 10.64 -0.87
C LEU A 493 -39.79 9.34 -0.07
N VAL A 494 -39.65 9.40 1.25
CA VAL A 494 -39.72 8.20 2.13
C VAL A 494 -41.08 7.52 2.01
N SER A 495 -42.16 8.30 2.00
CA SER A 495 -43.53 7.76 1.82
C SER A 495 -43.71 7.12 0.44
N TYR A 496 -43.09 7.71 -0.58
CA TYR A 496 -43.09 7.17 -1.94
C TYR A 496 -42.32 5.85 -2.04
N LEU A 497 -41.14 5.75 -1.40
CA LEU A 497 -40.37 4.50 -1.31
C LEU A 497 -41.16 3.38 -0.64
N ASP A 498 -41.81 3.68 0.50
CA ASP A 498 -42.68 2.72 1.20
C ASP A 498 -43.85 2.27 0.32
N SER A 499 -44.40 3.15 -0.52
CA SER A 499 -45.49 2.79 -1.44
C SER A 499 -45.05 1.90 -2.61
N LEU A 500 -43.82 2.08 -3.10
CA LEU A 500 -43.29 1.35 -4.27
C LEU A 500 -42.73 -0.02 -3.89
N PHE A 501 -41.95 -0.09 -2.80
CA PHE A 501 -41.20 -1.29 -2.42
C PHE A 501 -41.80 -2.01 -1.21
N GLY A 502 -42.80 -1.41 -0.54
CA GLY A 502 -43.40 -1.92 0.68
C GLY A 502 -42.84 -1.24 1.93
N LYS A 503 -43.67 -1.16 2.96
CA LYS A 503 -43.36 -0.41 4.18
C LYS A 503 -42.11 -0.95 4.88
N GLY A 504 -41.07 -0.13 5.00
CA GLY A 504 -39.82 -0.48 5.67
C GLY A 504 -38.96 -1.51 4.91
N ALA A 505 -39.23 -1.73 3.62
CA ALA A 505 -38.42 -2.60 2.77
C ALA A 505 -37.05 -1.97 2.47
N MET A 506 -37.01 -0.66 2.22
CA MET A 506 -35.81 0.11 1.83
C MET A 506 -35.10 0.71 3.05
N LYS A 507 -34.67 -0.14 3.98
CA LYS A 507 -34.15 0.28 5.29
C LYS A 507 -32.92 1.18 5.19
N GLU A 508 -31.98 0.89 4.29
CA GLU A 508 -30.76 1.69 4.12
C GLU A 508 -31.07 3.06 3.56
N SER A 509 -31.84 3.11 2.47
CA SER A 509 -32.24 4.37 1.85
C SER A 509 -33.01 5.25 2.83
N ILE A 510 -33.97 4.67 3.56
CA ILE A 510 -34.76 5.40 4.55
C ILE A 510 -33.86 5.91 5.69
N THR A 511 -32.97 5.07 6.23
CA THR A 511 -32.03 5.46 7.30
C THR A 511 -31.10 6.57 6.84
N TYR A 512 -30.60 6.48 5.61
CA TYR A 512 -29.72 7.47 5.02
C TYR A 512 -30.44 8.81 4.80
N LEU A 513 -31.64 8.81 4.20
CA LEU A 513 -32.46 10.00 4.02
C LEU A 513 -32.85 10.65 5.36
N GLN A 514 -33.19 9.85 6.37
CA GLN A 514 -33.46 10.36 7.72
C GLN A 514 -32.21 10.96 8.38
N ARG A 515 -31.03 10.39 8.13
CA ARG A 515 -29.75 10.97 8.61
C ARG A 515 -29.50 12.32 7.96
N LEU A 516 -29.71 12.44 6.64
CA LEU A 516 -29.63 13.71 5.92
C LEU A 516 -30.62 14.74 6.50
N GLN A 517 -31.86 14.35 6.78
CA GLN A 517 -32.85 15.23 7.40
C GLN A 517 -32.49 15.67 8.83
N LYS A 518 -31.61 14.95 9.53
CA LYS A 518 -31.16 15.33 10.89
C LYS A 518 -29.91 16.19 10.88
N MET A 519 -29.06 16.05 9.86
CA MET A 519 -27.83 16.85 9.71
C MET A 519 -28.12 18.30 9.30
N TYR A 520 -29.31 18.56 8.74
CA TYR A 520 -29.77 19.86 8.24
C TYR A 520 -31.14 20.20 8.83
#